data_AF-A0A2J4GAU3-F1
#
_entry.id   AF-A0A2J4GAU3-F1
#
_cell.length_a   1.000
_cell.length_b   1.000
_cell.length_c   1.000
_cell.angle_alpha   90.00
_cell.angle_beta   90.00
_cell.angle_gamma   90.00
#
_symmetry.space_group_name_H-M   'P 1'
#
loop_
_entity.id
_entity.type
_entity.pdbx_description
1 polymer ?
#
loop_
_entity_poly.entity_id
_entity_poly.type
_entity_poly.pdbx_seq_one_letter_code
_entity_poly.pdbx_strand_id
1 'polypeptide(L)'
;MRRGTRTEKMARLVPGISVPEYMGFLLEMCEPIRHTRKAVEAGHLLKIDFHPPYLQLACRDVDRVVEEAVKRGLRVYRGKRHVTVTDGVYRARIYLDA
;
A
#
# COMPACT_ATOMS: atom_id res chain seq x y z
N MET A 1 21.89 16.77 0.86
CA MET A 1 21.05 16.36 2.01
C MET A 1 21.26 14.87 2.27
N ARG A 2 21.87 14.53 3.40
CA ARG A 2 22.04 13.13 3.83
C ARG A 2 20.65 12.58 4.16
N ARG A 3 20.18 11.57 3.41
CA ARG A 3 18.98 10.81 3.77
C ARG A 3 19.33 10.04 5.04
N GLY A 4 19.04 10.63 6.20
CA GLY A 4 18.99 9.87 7.44
C GLY A 4 17.99 8.75 7.23
N THR A 5 18.43 7.51 7.35
CA THR A 5 17.56 6.34 7.41
C THR A 5 16.67 6.52 8.62
N ARG A 6 15.50 7.14 8.45
CA ARG A 6 14.39 6.97 9.38
C ARG A 6 14.13 5.48 9.38
N THR A 7 14.41 4.83 10.50
CA THR A 7 13.99 3.46 10.75
C THR A 7 12.47 3.49 10.90
N GLU A 8 11.76 3.60 9.78
CA GLU A 8 10.30 3.58 9.77
C GLU A 8 9.87 2.19 10.21
N LYS A 9 9.01 2.12 11.24
CA LYS A 9 8.39 0.86 11.63
C LYS A 9 7.56 0.36 10.45
N MET A 10 7.78 -0.89 10.10
CA MET A 10 7.14 -1.53 8.96
C MET A 10 6.05 -2.49 9.47
N ALA A 11 4.81 -2.28 9.01
CA ALA A 11 3.76 -3.28 9.09
C ALA A 11 4.02 -4.33 8.01
N ARG A 12 4.39 -5.55 8.42
CA ARG A 12 4.62 -6.67 7.52
C ARG A 12 3.28 -7.31 7.14
N LEU A 13 3.03 -7.42 5.85
CA LEU A 13 1.86 -8.13 5.30
C LEU A 13 2.16 -9.62 5.16
N VAL A 14 3.27 -9.93 4.48
CA VAL A 14 3.90 -11.25 4.34
C VAL A 14 5.41 -11.05 4.26
N PRO A 15 6.25 -12.08 4.47
CA PRO A 15 7.69 -11.95 4.21
C PRO A 15 7.97 -11.38 2.81
N GLY A 16 8.75 -10.31 2.72
CA GLY A 16 9.03 -9.60 1.46
C GLY A 16 8.02 -8.52 1.05
N ILE A 17 6.87 -8.39 1.72
CA ILE A 17 5.88 -7.31 1.48
C ILE A 17 5.57 -6.59 2.79
N SER A 18 5.95 -5.32 2.86
CA SER A 18 5.67 -4.46 4.00
C SER A 18 5.30 -3.05 3.57
N VAL A 19 4.54 -2.38 4.42
CA VAL A 19 4.27 -0.94 4.32
C VAL A 19 4.73 -0.25 5.59
N PRO A 20 5.01 1.06 5.53
CA PRO A 20 5.18 1.83 6.74
C PRO A 20 3.93 1.73 7.64
N GLU A 21 4.13 1.67 8.95
CA GLU A 21 3.06 1.51 9.95
C GLU A 21 1.97 2.60 9.82
N TYR A 22 2.37 3.83 9.48
CA TYR A 22 1.42 4.92 9.24
C TYR A 22 0.52 4.71 8.00
N MET A 23 0.91 3.83 7.07
CA MET A 23 0.07 3.38 5.95
C MET A 23 -0.71 2.08 6.26
N GLY A 24 -0.60 1.55 7.48
CA GLY A 24 -1.24 0.29 7.89
C GLY A 24 -2.75 0.27 7.75
N PHE A 25 -3.42 1.44 7.85
CA PHE A 25 -4.87 1.57 7.64
C PHE A 25 -5.32 1.05 6.26
N LEU A 26 -4.46 1.11 5.24
CA LEU A 26 -4.75 0.55 3.92
C LEU A 26 -4.96 -0.96 3.96
N LEU A 27 -4.32 -1.65 4.91
CA LEU A 27 -4.43 -3.09 5.09
C LEU A 27 -5.64 -3.47 5.95
N GLU A 28 -6.08 -2.56 6.82
CA GLU A 28 -7.28 -2.73 7.64
C GLU A 28 -8.56 -2.50 6.83
N MET A 29 -8.50 -1.58 5.86
CA MET A 29 -9.67 -1.10 5.12
C MET A 29 -9.81 -1.69 3.72
N CYS A 30 -8.77 -2.38 3.23
CA CYS A 30 -8.71 -2.86 1.86
C CYS A 30 -8.13 -4.27 1.76
N GLU A 31 -8.47 -4.95 0.68
CA GLU A 31 -7.99 -6.29 0.38
C GLU A 31 -6.91 -6.22 -0.72
N PRO A 32 -5.81 -7.00 -0.58
CA PRO A 32 -4.87 -7.22 -1.67
C PRO A 32 -5.55 -7.81 -2.90
N ILE A 33 -5.24 -7.26 -4.08
CA ILE A 33 -5.72 -7.80 -5.36
C ILE A 33 -4.56 -8.03 -6.33
N ARG A 34 -4.86 -8.70 -7.45
CA ARG A 34 -3.94 -8.86 -8.60
C ARG A 34 -2.56 -9.41 -8.16
N HIS A 35 -1.48 -8.69 -8.45
CA HIS A 35 -0.13 -9.15 -8.12
C HIS A 35 0.15 -9.12 -6.62
N THR A 36 -0.43 -8.16 -5.88
CA THR A 36 -0.30 -8.13 -4.43
C THR A 36 -0.99 -9.33 -3.79
N ARG A 37 -2.19 -9.70 -4.25
CA ARG A 37 -2.87 -10.93 -3.79
C ARG A 37 -2.03 -12.17 -4.06
N LYS A 38 -1.55 -12.35 -5.29
CA LYS A 38 -0.70 -13.49 -5.66
C LYS A 38 0.57 -13.57 -4.81
N ALA A 39 1.17 -12.42 -4.49
CA ALA A 39 2.36 -12.36 -3.67
C ALA A 39 2.06 -12.69 -2.19
N VAL A 40 0.90 -12.28 -1.67
CA VAL A 40 0.40 -12.69 -0.35
C VAL A 40 0.14 -14.20 -0.31
N GLU A 41 -0.55 -14.74 -1.32
CA GLU A 41 -0.86 -16.17 -1.44
C GLU A 41 0.40 -17.04 -1.60
N ALA A 42 1.39 -16.57 -2.38
CA ALA A 42 2.67 -17.25 -2.54
C ALA A 42 3.51 -17.25 -1.26
N GLY A 43 3.31 -16.25 -0.38
CA GLY A 43 4.00 -16.14 0.91
C GLY A 43 5.51 -16.40 0.82
N HIS A 44 6.01 -17.28 1.69
CA HIS A 44 7.41 -17.69 1.83
C HIS A 44 8.06 -18.30 0.58
N LEU A 45 7.32 -18.56 -0.50
CA LEU A 45 7.87 -19.10 -1.76
C LEU A 45 8.65 -18.06 -2.56
N LEU A 46 8.51 -16.78 -2.23
CA LEU A 46 9.27 -15.71 -2.85
C LEU A 46 10.72 -15.74 -2.33
N LYS A 47 11.63 -16.33 -3.11
CA LYS A 47 13.08 -16.36 -2.85
C LYS A 47 13.77 -14.98 -2.97
N ILE A 48 13.01 -13.96 -3.39
CA ILE A 48 13.46 -12.59 -3.63
C ILE A 48 12.41 -11.69 -3.02
N ASP A 49 12.81 -10.62 -2.34
CA ASP A 49 11.90 -9.62 -1.80
C ASP A 49 11.04 -9.04 -2.93
N PHE A 50 9.76 -9.44 -3.00
CA PHE A 50 8.83 -8.93 -3.99
C PHE A 50 8.37 -7.54 -3.54
N HIS A 51 9.07 -6.52 -4.02
CA HIS A 51 8.68 -5.11 -3.88
C HIS A 51 7.93 -4.68 -5.15
N PRO A 52 6.60 -4.91 -5.26
CA PRO A 52 5.85 -4.31 -6.34
C PRO A 52 5.99 -2.78 -6.21
N PRO A 53 6.11 -2.05 -7.33
CA PRO A 53 6.30 -0.59 -7.31
C PRO A 53 5.14 0.15 -6.63
N TYR A 54 4.01 -0.55 -6.43
CA TYR A 54 2.88 -0.12 -5.62
C TYR A 54 2.09 -1.34 -5.13
N LEU A 55 1.49 -1.25 -3.94
CA LEU A 55 0.46 -2.19 -3.53
C LEU A 55 -0.79 -2.03 -4.41
N GLN A 56 -1.43 -3.14 -4.75
CA GLN A 56 -2.69 -3.17 -5.49
C GLN A 56 -3.79 -3.62 -4.54
N LEU A 57 -4.73 -2.73 -4.28
CA LEU A 57 -5.78 -2.90 -3.27
C LEU A 57 -7.17 -2.69 -3.89
N ALA A 58 -8.16 -3.33 -3.30
CA ALA A 58 -9.58 -3.04 -3.47
C ALA A 58 -10.17 -2.68 -2.11
N CYS A 59 -10.93 -1.60 -2.03
CA CYS A 59 -11.52 -1.14 -0.77
C CYS A 59 -13.03 -1.02 -0.95
N ARG A 60 -13.80 -1.39 0.09
CA ARG A 60 -15.28 -1.22 0.06
C ARG A 60 -15.71 0.24 0.09
N ASP A 61 -14.93 1.08 0.78
CA ASP A 61 -15.21 2.49 0.96
C ASP A 61 -13.96 3.30 0.62
N VAL A 62 -13.85 3.71 -0.64
CA VAL A 62 -12.68 4.44 -1.15
C VAL A 62 -12.61 5.85 -0.57
N ASP A 63 -13.76 6.50 -0.34
CA ASP A 63 -13.77 7.87 0.16
C ASP A 63 -13.27 7.94 1.60
N ARG A 64 -13.67 7.00 2.47
CA ARG A 64 -13.12 6.90 3.82
C ARG A 64 -11.61 6.64 3.82
N VAL A 65 -11.10 5.84 2.89
CA VAL A 65 -9.65 5.61 2.74
C VAL A 65 -8.93 6.90 2.33
N VAL A 66 -9.53 7.70 1.44
CA VAL A 66 -8.99 8.99 1.03
C VAL A 66 -8.97 9.98 2.19
N GLU A 67 -10.03 10.08 2.97
CA GLU A 67 -10.10 10.94 4.17
C GLU A 67 -8.98 10.58 5.15
N GLU A 68 -8.83 9.29 5.44
CA GLU A 68 -7.84 8.79 6.39
C GLU A 68 -6.40 9.00 5.91
N ALA A 69 -6.18 8.94 4.60
CA ALA A 69 -4.91 9.27 3.95
C ALA A 69 -4.57 10.76 4.07
N VAL A 70 -5.53 11.65 3.78
CA VAL A 70 -5.36 13.10 3.90
C VAL A 70 -5.08 13.49 5.35
N LYS A 71 -5.80 12.91 6.32
CA LYS A 71 -5.59 13.12 7.75
C LYS A 71 -4.16 12.77 8.21
N ARG A 72 -3.52 11.80 7.55
CA ARG A 72 -2.12 11.39 7.80
C ARG A 72 -1.08 12.19 7.01
N GLY A 73 -1.50 13.18 6.23
CA GLY A 73 -0.61 13.97 5.39
C GLY A 73 -0.09 13.22 4.16
N LEU A 74 -0.75 12.13 3.75
CA LEU A 74 -0.41 11.41 2.53
C LEU A 74 -0.97 12.13 1.30
N ARG A 75 -0.26 12.01 0.18
CA ARG A 75 -0.70 12.53 -1.11
C ARG A 75 -1.67 11.56 -1.76
N VAL A 76 -2.76 12.11 -2.29
CA VAL A 76 -3.80 11.35 -2.97
C VAL A 76 -3.92 11.84 -4.42
N TYR A 77 -3.84 10.91 -5.37
CA TYR A 77 -4.03 11.19 -6.80
C TYR A 77 -5.21 10.35 -7.32
N ARG A 78 -6.24 11.02 -7.83
CA ARG A 78 -7.41 10.35 -8.42
C ARG A 78 -7.21 10.18 -9.93
N GLY A 79 -7.17 8.93 -10.40
CA GLY A 79 -7.18 8.57 -11.81
C GLY A 79 -8.53 7.97 -12.21
N LYS A 80 -8.74 7.72 -13.51
CA LYS A 80 -10.02 7.22 -14.04
C LYS A 80 -10.47 5.86 -13.48
N ARG A 81 -9.52 4.98 -13.12
CA ARG A 81 -9.79 3.59 -12.68
C ARG A 81 -9.25 3.26 -11.30
N HIS A 82 -8.52 4.20 -10.69
CA HIS A 82 -7.84 3.96 -9.42
C HIS A 82 -7.52 5.26 -8.71
N VAL A 83 -7.37 5.17 -7.40
CA VAL A 83 -6.83 6.20 -6.53
C VAL A 83 -5.43 5.77 -6.08
N THR A 84 -4.45 6.67 -6.17
CA THR A 84 -3.10 6.42 -5.66
C THR A 84 -2.91 7.17 -4.34
N VAL A 85 -2.47 6.46 -3.30
CA VAL A 85 -2.06 7.02 -2.01
C VAL A 85 -0.54 6.87 -1.86
N THR A 86 0.17 7.93 -1.49
CA THR A 86 1.64 7.92 -1.38
C THR A 86 2.20 8.98 -0.44
N ASP A 87 3.32 8.68 0.21
CA ASP A 87 4.19 9.62 0.92
C ASP A 87 5.30 10.21 0.02
N GLY A 88 5.38 9.77 -1.24
CA GLY A 88 6.45 10.08 -2.19
C GLY A 88 7.45 8.93 -2.40
N VAL A 89 7.53 7.99 -1.46
CA VAL A 89 8.41 6.81 -1.51
C VAL A 89 7.56 5.55 -1.73
N TYR A 90 6.67 5.25 -0.79
CA TYR A 90 5.73 4.14 -0.82
C TYR A 90 4.44 4.54 -1.53
N ARG A 91 3.88 3.61 -2.31
CA ARG A 91 2.71 3.85 -3.14
C ARG A 91 1.73 2.71 -3.01
N ALA A 92 0.45 3.05 -2.88
CA ALA A 92 -0.65 2.10 -2.97
C ALA A 92 -1.64 2.58 -4.03
N ARG A 93 -2.16 1.65 -4.83
CA ARG A 93 -3.22 1.87 -5.80
C ARG A 93 -4.47 1.12 -5.38
N ILE A 94 -5.52 1.89 -5.15
CA ILE A 94 -6.86 1.42 -4.85
C ILE A 94 -7.64 1.40 -6.16
N TYR A 95 -7.98 0.22 -6.66
CA TYR A 95 -8.73 0.09 -7.90
C TYR A 95 -10.24 0.25 -7.63
N LEU A 96 -10.92 1.00 -8.50
CA LEU A 96 -12.35 1.33 -8.35
C LEU A 96 -13.28 0.24 -8.89
N ASP A 97 -12.77 -0.64 -9.77
CA ASP A 97 -13.54 -1.67 -10.48
C ASP A 97 -13.21 -3.10 -9.99
N ALA A 98 -12.75 -3.23 -8.74
CA ALA A 98 -12.17 -4.47 -8.22
C ALA A 98 -13.14 -5.28 -7.34
#